data_AF-A0A9Q0AG26-F1
#
_entry.id   AF-A0A9Q0AG26-F1
#
_cell.length_a   1.000
_cell.length_b   1.000
_cell.length_c   1.000
_cell.angle_alpha   90.00
_cell.angle_beta   90.00
_cell.angle_gamma   90.00
#
_symmetry.space_group_name_H-M   'P 1'
#
loop_
_entity.id
_entity.type
_entity.pdbx_description
1 polymer ?
#
loop_
_entity_poly.entity_id
_entity_poly.type
_entity_poly.pdbx_seq_one_letter_code
_entity_poly.pdbx_strand_id
1 'polypeptide(L)'
;MSSQATWVTGIEGNFLLHDAVLKLLPEGTEVISAFSSGVSAWSKTAKVSVVLPNGSLKRYFLKCVSGESAKALVEGEYQSAYDINQVMSDLVPKPIGWGKYRSGDTQVYFFLGDFHDMDFSSAPEPAQFTARIAELHRKGVSPNGMFGYPVPTVIGIMKRTVTWETSWAKSFTHQLNDAIGYDNQTNAPWPEYDAACKQLIDAVIPRLLGTLQSDRRHITPVLIHGDLWERNVGTDRETGKTIVFDPGCTYAHNEMEFGTWRCSWAFHFNSLDYMKSYQHHIKPSEPADEFDDRNRLYSIYPYLIESAGHAGSASRQLAYNDMLFLCEKYAPLASLDKYNPKMDISVTGAHVPFVVKQLE
;
A
#
# COMPACT_ATOMS: atom_id res chain seq x y z
N MET A 1 30.18 25.53 -10.36
CA MET A 1 29.57 26.65 -9.62
C MET A 1 28.39 26.09 -8.85
N SER A 2 28.52 25.99 -7.53
CA SER A 2 27.49 25.45 -6.64
C SER A 2 26.27 26.36 -6.70
N SER A 3 25.16 25.91 -7.31
CA SER A 3 23.88 26.62 -7.14
C SER A 3 23.50 26.46 -5.67
N GLN A 4 23.72 27.48 -4.86
CA GLN A 4 23.12 27.54 -3.53
C GLN A 4 21.62 27.42 -3.73
N ALA A 5 21.07 26.29 -3.29
CA ALA A 5 19.67 26.00 -3.46
C ALA A 5 18.89 26.93 -2.52
N THR A 6 17.98 27.72 -3.09
CA THR A 6 17.21 28.75 -2.40
C THR A 6 15.86 28.21 -1.95
N TRP A 7 15.39 28.72 -0.82
CA TRP A 7 14.05 28.49 -0.30
C TRP A 7 13.14 29.60 -0.84
N VAL A 8 11.90 29.26 -1.15
CA VAL A 8 10.90 30.24 -1.57
C VAL A 8 10.61 31.17 -0.39
N THR A 9 10.65 32.48 -0.62
CA THR A 9 10.42 33.50 0.40
C THR A 9 9.20 34.36 0.04
N GLY A 10 8.63 35.05 1.03
CA GLY A 10 7.50 35.96 0.80
C GLY A 10 6.15 35.27 0.53
N ILE A 11 6.03 33.98 0.83
CA ILE A 11 4.78 33.21 0.72
C ILE A 11 4.14 32.99 2.09
N GLU A 12 2.81 32.80 2.10
CA GLU A 12 2.08 32.51 3.33
C GLU A 12 2.26 31.04 3.79
N GLY A 13 2.15 30.82 5.09
CA GLY A 13 2.05 29.48 5.67
C GLY A 13 3.22 29.06 6.56
N ASN A 14 3.17 27.81 7.00
CA ASN A 14 4.08 27.26 8.02
C ASN A 14 4.99 26.14 7.49
N PHE A 15 5.02 25.93 6.16
CA PHE A 15 5.86 24.92 5.53
C PHE A 15 6.92 25.58 4.65
N LEU A 16 8.20 25.25 4.89
CA LEU A 16 9.31 25.75 4.07
C LEU A 16 9.34 25.03 2.72
N LEU A 17 9.14 25.79 1.63
CA LEU A 17 9.14 25.27 0.27
C LEU A 17 10.49 25.48 -0.41
N HIS A 18 11.06 24.42 -0.97
CA HIS A 18 12.36 24.46 -1.63
C HIS A 18 12.20 24.63 -3.15
N ASP A 19 13.03 25.46 -3.80
CA ASP A 19 12.91 25.79 -5.24
C ASP A 19 12.96 24.59 -6.19
N ALA A 20 13.57 23.48 -5.74
CA ALA A 20 13.56 22.22 -6.48
C ALA A 20 12.13 21.71 -6.78
N VAL A 21 11.16 22.00 -5.92
CA VAL A 21 9.75 21.63 -6.14
C VAL A 21 9.16 22.43 -7.31
N LEU A 22 9.53 23.70 -7.45
CA LEU A 22 9.03 24.58 -8.51
C LEU A 22 9.49 24.15 -9.90
N LYS A 23 10.59 23.39 -10.00
CA LYS A 23 11.08 22.84 -11.27
C LYS A 23 10.13 21.80 -11.89
N LEU A 24 9.18 21.27 -11.10
CA LEU A 24 8.13 20.38 -11.61
C LEU A 24 6.88 21.15 -12.08
N LEU A 25 6.80 22.44 -11.79
CA LEU A 25 5.65 23.28 -12.14
C LEU A 25 5.89 23.98 -13.49
N PRO A 26 4.83 24.37 -14.21
CA PRO A 26 4.96 25.17 -15.42
C PRO A 26 5.76 26.46 -15.18
N GLU A 27 6.61 26.83 -16.14
CA GLU A 27 7.39 28.08 -16.08
C GLU A 27 6.45 29.29 -15.97
N GLY A 28 6.76 30.20 -15.04
CA GLY A 28 5.89 31.35 -14.71
C GLY A 28 4.84 31.07 -13.63
N THR A 29 4.86 29.89 -13.00
CA THR A 29 4.00 29.60 -11.83
C THR A 29 4.42 30.45 -10.63
N GLU A 30 3.45 31.14 -10.01
CA GLU A 30 3.66 31.94 -8.80
C GLU A 30 3.13 31.17 -7.57
N VAL A 31 3.96 31.03 -6.54
CA VAL A 31 3.55 30.39 -5.29
C VAL A 31 2.86 31.40 -4.40
N ILE A 32 1.68 31.05 -3.89
CA ILE A 32 0.91 31.88 -2.95
C ILE A 32 1.22 31.46 -1.51
N SER A 33 1.12 30.16 -1.24
CA SER A 33 1.21 29.65 0.14
C SER A 33 1.66 28.19 0.21
N ALA A 34 2.29 27.81 1.31
CA ALA A 34 2.58 26.42 1.66
C ALA A 34 2.23 26.15 3.14
N PHE A 35 1.23 25.30 3.37
CA PHE A 35 0.78 24.91 4.72
C PHE A 35 0.98 23.42 4.94
N SER A 36 1.47 23.02 6.11
CA SER A 36 1.48 21.62 6.53
C SER A 36 0.08 21.03 6.44
N SER A 37 -0.05 19.82 5.90
CA SER A 37 -1.35 19.22 5.60
C SER A 37 -1.34 17.72 5.83
N GLY A 38 -2.26 17.21 6.66
CA GLY A 38 -2.35 15.79 7.01
C GLY A 38 -1.34 15.37 8.08
N VAL A 39 -1.42 14.10 8.47
CA VAL A 39 -0.51 13.47 9.46
C VAL A 39 0.05 12.20 8.82
N SER A 40 1.38 12.09 8.77
CA SER A 40 2.07 10.88 8.33
C SER A 40 3.14 10.55 9.38
N ALA A 41 3.28 9.27 9.72
CA ALA A 41 4.31 8.81 10.65
C ALA A 41 5.73 9.06 10.10
N TRP A 42 5.92 9.04 8.78
CA TRP A 42 7.25 8.96 8.14
C TRP A 42 7.59 10.12 7.20
N SER A 43 6.70 11.10 7.05
CA SER A 43 6.84 12.15 6.03
C SER A 43 6.29 13.48 6.51
N LYS A 44 6.82 14.57 5.94
CA LYS A 44 6.29 15.92 6.10
C LYS A 44 5.47 16.26 4.86
N THR A 45 4.20 16.57 5.04
CA THR A 45 3.26 16.80 3.95
C THR A 45 2.73 18.22 3.96
N ALA A 46 2.45 18.78 2.78
CA ALA A 46 1.99 20.15 2.63
C ALA A 46 0.97 20.30 1.51
N LYS A 47 0.08 21.28 1.68
CA LYS A 47 -0.73 21.86 0.61
C LYS A 47 -0.01 23.10 0.07
N VAL A 48 0.33 23.08 -1.21
CA VAL A 48 0.98 24.20 -1.91
C VAL A 48 -0.04 24.83 -2.86
N SER A 49 -0.37 26.10 -2.64
CA SER A 49 -1.30 26.86 -3.48
C SER A 49 -0.50 27.76 -4.43
N VAL A 50 -0.86 27.75 -5.71
CA VAL A 50 -0.16 28.52 -6.76
C VAL A 50 -1.13 29.20 -7.72
N VAL A 51 -0.65 30.23 -8.41
CA VAL A 51 -1.23 30.76 -9.65
C VAL A 51 -0.42 30.22 -10.82
N LEU A 52 -1.08 29.51 -11.73
CA LEU A 52 -0.46 29.02 -12.95
C LEU A 52 -0.26 30.18 -13.96
N PRO A 53 0.59 30.00 -14.99
CA PRO A 53 0.87 31.07 -15.97
C PRO A 53 -0.35 31.60 -16.72
N ASN A 54 -1.43 30.80 -16.79
CA ASN A 54 -2.72 31.21 -17.37
C ASN A 54 -3.62 31.97 -16.38
N GLY A 55 -3.14 32.32 -15.19
CA GLY A 55 -3.87 33.00 -14.12
C GLY A 55 -4.77 32.10 -13.27
N SER A 56 -4.87 30.80 -13.57
CA SER A 56 -5.72 29.89 -12.80
C SER A 56 -5.09 29.47 -11.48
N LEU A 57 -5.92 29.36 -10.44
CA LEU A 57 -5.49 28.84 -9.14
C LEU A 57 -5.39 27.32 -9.18
N LYS A 58 -4.31 26.77 -8.64
CA LYS A 58 -4.14 25.33 -8.48
C LYS A 58 -3.51 24.98 -7.13
N ARG A 59 -3.84 23.80 -6.61
CA ARG A 59 -3.35 23.29 -5.33
C ARG A 59 -2.66 21.95 -5.55
N TYR A 60 -1.51 21.77 -4.92
CA TYR A 60 -0.70 20.55 -4.99
C TYR A 60 -0.47 19.96 -3.61
N PHE A 61 -0.48 18.64 -3.54
CA PHE A 61 -0.02 17.88 -2.39
C PHE A 61 1.47 17.60 -2.55
N LEU A 62 2.25 18.05 -1.57
CA LEU A 62 3.70 17.83 -1.49
C LEU A 62 3.98 16.88 -0.34
N LYS A 63 4.74 15.81 -0.59
CA LYS A 63 5.23 14.87 0.42
C LYS A 63 6.75 14.89 0.40
N CYS A 64 7.38 15.23 1.53
CA CYS A 64 8.83 15.27 1.70
C CYS A 64 9.30 14.20 2.69
N VAL A 65 10.31 13.43 2.29
CA VAL A 65 10.83 12.28 3.04
C VAL A 65 12.36 12.27 3.02
N SER A 66 12.97 11.83 4.11
CA SER A 66 14.40 11.58 4.23
C SER A 66 14.65 10.21 4.87
N GLY A 67 15.86 9.67 4.72
CA GLY A 67 16.22 8.34 5.20
C GLY A 67 16.46 7.35 4.06
N GLU A 68 16.76 6.10 4.42
CA GLU A 68 17.23 5.07 3.49
C GLU A 68 16.20 4.72 2.41
N SER A 69 14.93 4.54 2.80
CA SER A 69 13.83 4.19 1.88
C SER A 69 13.22 5.39 1.15
N ALA A 70 13.66 6.63 1.43
CA ALA A 70 12.98 7.85 0.99
C ALA A 70 12.88 7.99 -0.54
N LYS A 71 13.93 7.61 -1.27
CA LYS A 71 13.90 7.63 -2.74
C LYS A 71 12.86 6.66 -3.28
N ALA A 72 12.91 5.41 -2.82
CA ALA A 72 12.02 4.34 -3.27
C ALA A 72 10.56 4.67 -2.94
N LEU A 73 10.31 5.33 -1.80
CA LEU A 73 8.97 5.77 -1.41
C LEU A 73 8.40 6.76 -2.42
N VAL A 74 9.09 7.89 -2.69
CA VAL A 74 8.52 8.93 -3.58
C VAL A 74 8.54 8.53 -5.06
N GLU A 75 9.55 7.77 -5.51
CA GLU A 75 9.65 7.26 -6.89
C GLU A 75 8.61 6.17 -7.14
N GLY A 76 8.43 5.26 -6.17
CA GLY A 76 7.43 4.19 -6.23
C GLY A 76 6.00 4.72 -6.18
N GLU A 77 5.72 5.69 -5.29
CA GLU A 77 4.40 6.33 -5.20
C GLU A 77 4.07 7.11 -6.49
N TYR A 78 5.04 7.86 -7.05
CA TYR A 78 4.88 8.52 -8.34
C TYR A 78 4.54 7.52 -9.45
N GLN A 79 5.33 6.46 -9.60
CA GLN A 79 5.11 5.47 -10.67
C GLN A 79 3.76 4.77 -10.49
N SER A 80 3.39 4.43 -9.25
CA SER A 80 2.11 3.82 -8.90
C SER A 80 0.93 4.71 -9.24
N ALA A 81 0.96 5.98 -8.83
CA ALA A 81 -0.07 6.93 -9.19
C ALA A 81 -0.14 7.18 -10.70
N TYR A 82 1.00 7.16 -11.40
CA TYR A 82 1.07 7.35 -12.85
C TYR A 82 0.42 6.18 -13.58
N ASP A 83 0.80 4.94 -13.24
CA ASP A 83 0.27 3.73 -13.86
C ASP A 83 -1.24 3.60 -13.61
N ILE A 84 -1.72 3.88 -12.39
CA ILE A 84 -3.17 3.92 -12.13
C ILE A 84 -3.85 5.00 -12.97
N ASN A 85 -3.28 6.21 -13.11
CA ASN A 85 -3.87 7.27 -13.93
C ASN A 85 -3.94 6.92 -15.43
N GLN A 86 -3.02 6.10 -15.95
CA GLN A 86 -3.10 5.60 -17.33
C GLN A 86 -4.30 4.67 -17.55
N VAL A 87 -4.73 3.97 -16.49
CA VAL A 87 -5.86 3.02 -16.53
C VAL A 87 -7.18 3.71 -16.17
N MET A 88 -7.16 4.51 -15.10
CA MET A 88 -8.30 5.23 -14.51
C MET A 88 -7.84 6.59 -13.98
N SER A 89 -7.97 7.63 -14.81
CA SER A 89 -7.45 8.98 -14.54
C SER A 89 -8.12 9.73 -13.38
N ASP A 90 -9.19 9.19 -12.81
CA ASP A 90 -9.93 9.82 -11.71
C ASP A 90 -10.03 8.91 -10.46
N LEU A 91 -9.21 7.86 -10.38
CA LEU A 91 -9.19 6.94 -9.22
C LEU A 91 -8.20 7.39 -8.14
N VAL A 92 -7.05 7.95 -8.53
CA VAL A 92 -6.01 8.47 -7.63
C VAL A 92 -5.67 9.91 -8.00
N PRO A 93 -5.12 10.73 -7.08
CA PRO A 93 -4.64 12.05 -7.41
C PRO A 93 -3.63 12.02 -8.56
N LYS A 94 -3.73 12.97 -9.48
CA LYS A 94 -2.82 13.03 -10.64
C LYS A 94 -1.39 13.32 -10.15
N PRO A 95 -0.40 12.45 -10.45
CA PRO A 95 0.98 12.74 -10.10
C PRO A 95 1.57 13.78 -11.04
N ILE A 96 2.36 14.70 -10.49
CA ILE A 96 3.11 15.71 -11.26
C ILE A 96 4.55 15.26 -11.43
N GLY A 97 5.19 14.79 -10.36
CA GLY A 97 6.57 14.34 -10.41
C GLY A 97 7.13 14.03 -9.03
N TRP A 98 8.39 13.62 -9.02
CA TRP A 98 9.18 13.50 -7.80
C TRP A 98 10.57 14.08 -8.03
N GLY A 99 11.27 14.40 -6.94
CA GLY A 99 12.60 14.99 -7.02
C GLY A 99 13.36 14.90 -5.71
N LYS A 100 14.47 15.62 -5.64
CA LYS A 100 15.33 15.65 -4.44
C LYS A 100 16.01 16.99 -4.25
N TYR A 101 16.30 17.33 -3.01
CA TYR A 101 17.09 18.51 -2.64
C TYR A 101 17.87 18.27 -1.34
N ARG A 102 18.81 19.18 -1.02
CA ARG A 102 19.54 19.14 0.25
C ARG A 102 19.00 20.20 1.19
N SER A 103 18.80 19.82 2.45
CA SER A 103 18.48 20.72 3.56
C SER A 103 19.56 20.55 4.63
N GLY A 104 20.55 21.45 4.63
CA GLY A 104 21.81 21.22 5.36
C GLY A 104 22.48 19.94 4.88
N ASP A 105 22.80 19.04 5.80
CA ASP A 105 23.43 17.74 5.51
C ASP A 105 22.42 16.63 5.13
N THR A 106 21.12 16.92 5.21
CA THR A 106 20.08 15.92 4.93
C THR A 106 19.69 15.93 3.45
N GLN A 107 19.75 14.77 2.81
CA GLN A 107 19.15 14.55 1.49
C GLN A 107 17.64 14.30 1.66
N VAL A 108 16.83 15.21 1.11
CA VAL A 108 15.38 15.09 1.08
C VAL A 108 14.95 14.66 -0.32
N TYR A 109 13.97 13.76 -0.37
CA TYR A 109 13.24 13.36 -1.56
C TYR A 109 11.79 13.85 -1.44
N PHE A 110 11.16 14.18 -2.55
CA PHE A 110 9.78 14.66 -2.53
C PHE A 110 8.95 14.10 -3.68
N PHE A 111 7.65 13.93 -3.42
CA PHE A 111 6.59 13.65 -4.38
C PHE A 111 5.65 14.85 -4.46
N LEU A 112 5.17 15.16 -5.67
CA LEU A 112 4.21 16.22 -5.94
C LEU A 112 3.04 15.66 -6.78
N GLY A 113 1.82 15.86 -6.30
CA GLY A 113 0.58 15.46 -6.97
C GLY A 113 -0.51 16.51 -6.83
N ASP A 114 -1.63 16.32 -7.52
CA ASP A 114 -2.81 17.17 -7.36
C ASP A 114 -3.34 17.08 -5.91
N PHE A 115 -3.73 18.23 -5.35
CA PHE A 115 -4.35 18.28 -4.02
C PHE A 115 -5.86 18.12 -4.14
N HIS A 116 -6.43 17.23 -3.34
CA HIS A 116 -7.87 17.04 -3.22
C HIS A 116 -8.31 17.33 -1.79
N ASP A 117 -9.37 18.12 -1.63
CA ASP A 117 -10.04 18.24 -0.34
C ASP A 117 -10.93 17.02 -0.15
N MET A 118 -10.51 16.09 0.70
CA MET A 118 -11.24 14.84 0.91
C MET A 118 -12.03 14.82 2.21
N ASP A 119 -13.13 14.08 2.20
CA ASP A 119 -13.88 13.65 3.37
C ASP A 119 -13.51 12.21 3.73
N PHE A 120 -13.05 12.02 4.98
CA PHE A 120 -12.67 10.74 5.55
C PHE A 120 -13.66 10.26 6.63
N SER A 121 -14.78 10.97 6.83
CA SER A 121 -15.73 10.68 7.90
C SER A 121 -16.63 9.48 7.64
N SER A 122 -16.77 9.08 6.37
CA SER A 122 -17.67 8.01 5.94
C SER A 122 -16.95 7.03 5.04
N ALA A 123 -17.18 5.75 5.28
CA ALA A 123 -16.72 4.69 4.38
C ALA A 123 -17.43 4.81 3.02
N PRO A 124 -16.74 4.50 1.91
CA PRO A 124 -17.36 4.55 0.59
C PRO A 124 -18.44 3.47 0.44
N GLU A 125 -19.46 3.70 -0.40
CA GLU A 125 -20.51 2.71 -0.61
C GLU A 125 -19.92 1.43 -1.25
N PRO A 126 -20.15 0.23 -0.67
CA PRO A 126 -19.48 -1.01 -1.10
C PRO A 126 -19.59 -1.33 -2.59
N ALA A 127 -20.79 -1.22 -3.19
CA ALA A 127 -20.99 -1.59 -4.59
C ALA A 127 -20.26 -0.63 -5.54
N GLN A 128 -20.39 0.68 -5.35
CA GLN A 128 -19.71 1.68 -6.16
C GLN A 128 -18.19 1.61 -6.03
N PHE A 129 -17.70 1.47 -4.80
CA PHE A 129 -16.27 1.42 -4.54
C PHE A 129 -15.62 0.18 -5.16
N THR A 130 -16.17 -1.00 -4.88
CA THR A 130 -15.58 -2.25 -5.39
C THR A 130 -15.76 -2.44 -6.89
N ALA A 131 -16.77 -1.82 -7.50
CA ALA A 131 -16.87 -1.74 -8.96
C ALA A 131 -15.66 -1.02 -9.58
N ARG A 132 -15.20 0.07 -8.95
CA ARG A 132 -14.02 0.84 -9.39
C ARG A 132 -12.73 0.06 -9.21
N ILE A 133 -12.57 -0.65 -8.09
CA ILE A 133 -11.41 -1.54 -7.86
C ILE A 133 -11.40 -2.71 -8.86
N ALA A 134 -12.56 -3.30 -9.14
CA ALA A 134 -12.68 -4.35 -10.16
C ALA A 134 -12.38 -3.82 -11.57
N GLU A 135 -12.73 -2.57 -11.86
CA GLU A 135 -12.38 -1.91 -13.13
C GLU A 135 -10.86 -1.73 -13.26
N LEU A 136 -10.18 -1.27 -12.20
CA LEU A 136 -8.72 -1.19 -12.17
C LEU A 136 -8.09 -2.55 -12.44
N HIS A 137 -8.51 -3.59 -11.71
CA HIS A 137 -7.97 -4.94 -11.86
C HIS A 137 -8.22 -5.53 -13.27
N ARG A 138 -9.36 -5.24 -13.91
CA ARG A 138 -9.63 -5.72 -15.28
C ARG A 138 -8.81 -5.02 -16.35
N LYS A 139 -8.58 -3.71 -16.20
CA LYS A 139 -7.95 -2.88 -17.23
C LYS A 139 -6.44 -2.76 -17.04
N GLY A 140 -5.96 -2.75 -15.80
CA GLY A 140 -4.55 -2.64 -15.46
C GLY A 140 -3.83 -3.99 -15.57
N VAL A 141 -3.74 -4.55 -16.77
CA VAL A 141 -3.03 -5.82 -16.99
C VAL A 141 -1.52 -5.58 -17.10
N SER A 142 -0.71 -6.49 -16.55
CA SER A 142 0.75 -6.39 -16.63
C SER A 142 1.25 -6.25 -18.07
N PRO A 143 2.13 -5.26 -18.35
CA PRO A 143 2.59 -4.94 -19.70
C PRO A 143 3.45 -6.04 -20.33
N ASN A 144 4.02 -6.94 -19.51
CA ASN A 144 4.84 -8.07 -19.95
C ASN A 144 4.22 -9.43 -19.58
N GLY A 145 3.01 -9.46 -19.03
CA GLY A 145 2.34 -10.68 -18.59
C GLY A 145 2.98 -11.36 -17.37
N MET A 146 3.86 -10.68 -16.63
CA MET A 146 4.52 -11.18 -15.42
C MET A 146 4.05 -10.45 -14.16
N PHE A 147 4.21 -11.08 -13.00
CA PHE A 147 4.03 -10.46 -11.68
C PHE A 147 5.27 -9.65 -11.32
N GLY A 148 5.12 -8.57 -10.55
CA GLY A 148 6.23 -7.68 -10.18
C GLY A 148 5.94 -6.23 -10.52
N TYR A 149 6.97 -5.37 -10.52
CA TYR A 149 6.79 -3.93 -10.78
C TYR A 149 8.08 -3.30 -11.32
N PRO A 150 8.02 -2.26 -12.17
CA PRO A 150 9.21 -1.70 -12.82
C PRO A 150 10.14 -0.95 -11.86
N VAL A 151 9.62 -0.44 -10.73
CA VAL A 151 10.39 0.28 -9.71
C VAL A 151 10.06 -0.25 -8.32
N PRO A 152 10.99 -0.24 -7.35
CA PRO A 152 10.66 -0.61 -5.99
C PRO A 152 9.56 0.28 -5.41
N THR A 153 8.58 -0.33 -4.75
CA THR A 153 7.56 0.37 -3.95
C THR A 153 7.84 0.20 -2.46
N VAL A 154 7.21 1.04 -1.63
CA VAL A 154 7.39 1.04 -0.18
C VAL A 154 6.02 0.95 0.47
N ILE A 155 5.89 0.11 1.50
CA ILE A 155 4.75 0.15 2.44
C ILE A 155 5.28 0.47 3.82
N GLY A 156 4.78 1.54 4.42
CA GLY A 156 5.38 2.12 5.61
C GLY A 156 6.81 2.61 5.30
N ILE A 157 7.82 1.94 5.87
CA ILE A 157 9.25 2.20 5.61
C ILE A 157 9.93 1.06 4.86
N MET A 158 9.20 -0.03 4.59
CA MET A 158 9.71 -1.29 4.08
C MET A 158 9.67 -1.29 2.56
N LYS A 159 10.85 -1.46 1.95
CA LYS A 159 10.98 -1.53 0.50
C LYS A 159 10.60 -2.93 0.03
N ARG A 160 9.62 -3.03 -0.86
CA ARG A 160 9.23 -4.29 -1.51
C ARG A 160 10.26 -4.71 -2.56
N THR A 161 10.64 -5.98 -2.56
CA THR A 161 11.23 -6.64 -3.72
C THR A 161 10.14 -6.92 -4.75
N VAL A 162 10.29 -6.31 -5.93
CA VAL A 162 9.29 -6.33 -7.01
C VAL A 162 9.84 -6.92 -8.31
N THR A 163 10.74 -7.91 -8.19
CA THR A 163 11.33 -8.59 -9.34
C THR A 163 10.26 -9.26 -10.20
N TRP A 164 10.41 -9.15 -11.52
CA TRP A 164 9.51 -9.80 -12.47
C TRP A 164 9.53 -11.31 -12.32
N GLU A 165 8.36 -11.92 -12.13
CA GLU A 165 8.20 -13.36 -12.04
C GLU A 165 6.98 -13.91 -12.79
N THR A 166 7.12 -15.13 -13.31
CA THR A 166 6.03 -15.84 -13.99
C THR A 166 5.11 -16.59 -13.02
N SER A 167 5.64 -16.99 -11.86
CA SER A 167 4.89 -17.70 -10.83
C SER A 167 4.46 -16.76 -9.73
N TRP A 168 3.14 -16.69 -9.50
CA TRP A 168 2.58 -15.91 -8.41
C TRP A 168 3.03 -16.41 -7.05
N ALA A 169 3.06 -17.73 -6.85
CA ALA A 169 3.55 -18.32 -5.60
C ALA A 169 4.98 -17.84 -5.28
N LYS A 170 5.90 -17.86 -6.25
CA LYS A 170 7.26 -17.34 -6.07
C LYS A 170 7.29 -15.83 -5.82
N SER A 171 6.53 -15.06 -6.60
CA SER A 171 6.45 -13.61 -6.45
C SER A 171 5.96 -13.21 -5.06
N PHE A 172 4.92 -13.87 -4.54
CA PHE A 172 4.42 -13.66 -3.18
C PHE A 172 5.43 -14.13 -2.13
N THR A 173 6.12 -15.26 -2.33
CA THR A 173 7.19 -15.71 -1.43
C THR A 173 8.31 -14.68 -1.29
N HIS A 174 8.74 -14.02 -2.38
CA HIS A 174 9.74 -12.96 -2.28
C HIS A 174 9.26 -11.80 -1.40
N GLN A 175 8.02 -11.34 -1.61
CA GLN A 175 7.44 -10.26 -0.81
C GLN A 175 7.28 -10.66 0.66
N LEU A 176 6.83 -11.89 0.94
CA LEU A 176 6.68 -12.37 2.30
C LEU A 176 8.04 -12.52 3.02
N ASN A 177 9.08 -12.97 2.32
CA ASN A 177 10.44 -13.03 2.86
C ASN A 177 10.96 -11.65 3.28
N ASP A 178 10.69 -10.61 2.49
CA ASP A 178 11.04 -9.24 2.88
C ASP A 178 10.32 -8.86 4.18
N ALA A 179 9.00 -9.11 4.26
CA ALA A 179 8.20 -8.78 5.44
C ALA A 179 8.68 -9.52 6.70
N ILE A 180 8.98 -10.82 6.59
CA ILE A 180 9.57 -11.62 7.68
C ILE A 180 10.95 -11.07 8.08
N GLY A 181 11.78 -10.71 7.09
CA GLY A 181 13.09 -10.14 7.32
C GLY A 181 13.03 -8.82 8.09
N TYR A 182 12.12 -7.92 7.72
CA TYR A 182 11.89 -6.67 8.44
C TYR A 182 11.32 -6.90 9.84
N ASP A 183 10.35 -7.81 9.99
CA ASP A 183 9.76 -8.16 11.28
C ASP A 183 10.81 -8.71 12.27
N ASN A 184 11.69 -9.60 11.79
CA ASN A 184 12.76 -10.20 12.58
C ASN A 184 13.90 -9.22 12.91
N GLN A 185 14.07 -8.13 12.17
CA GLN A 185 15.00 -7.05 12.53
C GLN A 185 14.49 -6.20 13.70
N THR A 186 13.17 -6.04 13.81
CA THR A 186 12.52 -5.20 14.81
C THR A 186 12.20 -5.95 16.11
N ASN A 187 11.80 -7.22 16.00
CA ASN A 187 11.27 -8.00 17.12
C ASN A 187 12.26 -9.04 17.66
N ALA A 188 12.05 -9.49 18.90
CA ALA A 188 12.87 -10.53 19.51
C ALA A 188 12.75 -11.87 18.75
N PRO A 189 13.81 -12.71 18.74
CA PRO A 189 13.77 -14.04 18.13
C PRO A 189 12.61 -14.88 18.70
N TRP A 190 11.93 -15.62 17.82
CA TRP A 190 10.80 -16.46 18.18
C TRP A 190 10.81 -17.76 17.35
N PRO A 191 11.43 -18.84 17.86
CA PRO A 191 11.67 -20.06 17.09
C PRO A 191 10.41 -20.73 16.52
N GLU A 192 9.31 -20.72 17.26
CA GLU A 192 8.03 -21.29 16.82
C GLU A 192 7.43 -20.49 15.65
N TYR A 193 7.54 -19.16 15.69
CA TYR A 193 7.17 -18.28 14.58
C TYR A 193 8.05 -18.52 13.35
N ASP A 194 9.36 -18.64 13.51
CA ASP A 194 10.29 -18.90 12.40
C ASP A 194 9.99 -20.28 11.76
N ALA A 195 9.63 -21.28 12.56
CA ALA A 195 9.21 -22.59 12.07
C ALA A 195 7.89 -22.51 11.28
N ALA A 196 6.92 -21.72 11.74
CA ALA A 196 5.66 -21.51 11.02
C ALA A 196 5.88 -20.74 9.70
N CYS A 197 6.72 -19.71 9.70
CA CYS A 197 7.12 -18.98 8.49
C CYS A 197 7.75 -19.92 7.46
N LYS A 198 8.67 -20.78 7.89
CA LYS A 198 9.30 -21.79 7.04
C LYS A 198 8.28 -22.76 6.47
N GLN A 199 7.36 -23.27 7.29
CA GLN A 199 6.32 -24.19 6.85
C GLN A 199 5.37 -23.55 5.83
N LEU A 200 5.04 -22.26 6.01
CA LEU A 200 4.27 -21.50 5.03
C LEU A 200 4.99 -21.44 3.67
N ILE A 201 6.27 -21.06 3.68
CA ILE A 201 7.07 -20.89 2.46
C ILE A 201 7.29 -22.20 1.73
N ASP A 202 7.64 -23.26 2.45
CA ASP A 202 8.07 -24.53 1.85
C ASP A 202 6.89 -25.40 1.39
N ALA A 203 5.72 -25.28 2.04
CA ALA A 203 4.62 -26.23 1.83
C ALA A 203 3.27 -25.56 1.56
N VAL A 204 2.85 -24.58 2.37
CA VAL A 204 1.53 -23.95 2.21
C VAL A 204 1.45 -23.11 0.95
N ILE A 205 2.40 -22.19 0.71
CA ILE A 205 2.39 -21.31 -0.46
C ILE A 205 2.43 -22.12 -1.77
N PRO A 206 3.34 -23.10 -1.95
CA PRO A 206 3.33 -23.95 -3.14
C PRO A 206 2.01 -24.68 -3.36
N ARG A 207 1.32 -25.11 -2.29
CA ARG A 207 0.02 -25.77 -2.42
C ARG A 207 -1.12 -24.79 -2.68
N LEU A 208 -1.24 -23.72 -1.91
CA LEU A 208 -2.40 -22.83 -1.92
C LEU A 208 -2.34 -21.79 -3.05
N LEU A 209 -1.15 -21.27 -3.36
CA LEU A 209 -0.96 -20.32 -4.45
C LEU A 209 -0.49 -20.98 -5.74
N GLY A 210 0.24 -22.11 -5.65
CA GLY A 210 0.68 -22.84 -6.83
C GLY A 210 -0.49 -23.45 -7.62
N THR A 211 -1.60 -23.81 -6.95
CA THR A 211 -2.80 -24.31 -7.63
C THR A 211 -3.41 -23.31 -8.59
N LEU A 212 -3.30 -22.01 -8.33
CA LEU A 212 -3.82 -20.94 -9.19
C LEU A 212 -3.25 -20.98 -10.63
N GLN A 213 -2.09 -21.62 -10.80
CA GLN A 213 -1.40 -21.77 -12.09
C GLN A 213 -1.12 -23.25 -12.45
N SER A 214 -1.73 -24.20 -11.74
CA SER A 214 -1.66 -25.64 -12.04
C SER A 214 -2.93 -26.13 -12.74
N ASP A 215 -2.92 -27.37 -13.26
CA ASP A 215 -4.12 -28.02 -13.81
C ASP A 215 -4.84 -27.20 -14.89
N ARG A 216 -4.05 -26.53 -15.76
CA ARG A 216 -4.51 -25.60 -16.82
C ARG A 216 -5.18 -24.32 -16.32
N ARG A 217 -5.19 -24.07 -15.00
CA ARG A 217 -5.59 -22.78 -14.44
C ARG A 217 -4.53 -21.73 -14.76
N HIS A 218 -4.98 -20.50 -14.93
CA HIS A 218 -4.14 -19.35 -15.14
C HIS A 218 -4.78 -18.17 -14.41
N ILE A 219 -3.92 -17.33 -13.86
CA ILE A 219 -4.30 -16.03 -13.29
C ILE A 219 -3.55 -14.96 -14.06
N THR A 220 -4.23 -13.85 -14.32
CA THR A 220 -3.64 -12.70 -14.98
C THR A 220 -2.97 -11.81 -13.92
N PRO A 221 -1.70 -11.42 -14.08
CA PRO A 221 -1.10 -10.38 -13.25
C PRO A 221 -1.79 -9.04 -13.52
N VAL A 222 -2.39 -8.46 -12.50
CA VAL A 222 -3.12 -7.19 -12.58
C VAL A 222 -2.53 -6.17 -11.63
N LEU A 223 -2.65 -4.90 -11.99
CA LEU A 223 -2.24 -3.76 -11.19
C LEU A 223 -3.14 -3.66 -9.97
N ILE A 224 -2.57 -3.88 -8.79
CA ILE A 224 -3.22 -3.60 -7.50
C ILE A 224 -2.71 -2.27 -6.95
N HIS A 225 -3.53 -1.55 -6.19
CA HIS A 225 -3.13 -0.40 -5.38
C HIS A 225 -2.04 -0.78 -4.38
N GLY A 226 -2.19 -1.94 -3.74
CA GLY A 226 -1.14 -2.59 -2.94
C GLY A 226 -1.06 -2.15 -1.48
N ASP A 227 -1.71 -1.03 -1.13
CA ASP A 227 -1.95 -0.53 0.23
C ASP A 227 -3.40 0.00 0.39
N LEU A 228 -4.39 -0.74 -0.09
CA LEU A 228 -5.78 -0.30 -0.11
C LEU A 228 -6.48 -0.56 1.23
N TRP A 229 -6.49 0.43 2.11
CA TRP A 229 -7.20 0.37 3.40
C TRP A 229 -7.90 1.68 3.72
N GLU A 230 -8.68 1.70 4.80
CA GLU A 230 -9.64 2.77 5.10
C GLU A 230 -9.02 4.16 5.25
N ARG A 231 -7.73 4.28 5.57
CA ARG A 231 -7.04 5.58 5.65
C ARG A 231 -6.39 6.02 4.35
N ASN A 232 -6.46 5.20 3.32
CA ASN A 232 -5.99 5.51 1.97
C ASN A 232 -7.17 5.69 1.00
N VAL A 233 -8.37 5.97 1.54
CA VAL A 233 -9.59 6.22 0.75
C VAL A 233 -10.30 7.45 1.31
N GLY A 234 -10.70 8.36 0.42
CA GLY A 234 -11.47 9.56 0.77
C GLY A 234 -12.49 9.90 -0.30
N THR A 235 -13.53 10.65 0.08
CA THR A 235 -14.48 11.21 -0.88
C THR A 235 -14.05 12.63 -1.24
N ASP A 236 -13.73 12.88 -2.50
CA ASP A 236 -13.39 14.21 -2.97
C ASP A 236 -14.59 15.16 -2.81
N ARG A 237 -14.40 16.26 -2.08
CA ARG A 237 -15.49 17.19 -1.72
C ARG A 237 -16.02 17.99 -2.91
N GLU A 238 -15.22 18.14 -3.95
CA GLU A 238 -15.59 18.89 -5.15
C GLU A 238 -16.45 18.04 -6.10
N THR A 239 -16.05 16.78 -6.31
CA THR A 239 -16.67 15.89 -7.29
C THR A 239 -17.62 14.86 -6.68
N GLY A 240 -17.54 14.61 -5.37
CA GLY A 240 -18.27 13.55 -4.67
C GLY A 240 -17.76 12.14 -4.98
N LYS A 241 -16.65 12.00 -5.74
CA LYS A 241 -16.10 10.69 -6.12
C LYS A 241 -15.17 10.14 -5.06
N THR A 242 -15.14 8.82 -4.93
CA THR A 242 -14.12 8.15 -4.12
C THR A 242 -12.75 8.22 -4.81
N ILE A 243 -11.77 8.70 -4.07
CA ILE A 243 -10.36 8.76 -4.44
C ILE A 243 -9.59 7.81 -3.50
N VAL A 244 -8.68 7.03 -4.07
CA VAL A 244 -7.68 6.25 -3.31
C VAL A 244 -6.32 6.92 -3.45
N PHE A 245 -5.46 6.83 -2.45
CA PHE A 245 -4.16 7.52 -2.45
C PHE A 245 -3.10 6.74 -1.67
N ASP A 246 -1.86 7.21 -1.74
CA ASP A 246 -0.66 6.52 -1.27
C ASP A 246 -0.49 5.10 -1.90
N PRO A 247 -0.58 4.96 -3.24
CA PRO A 247 -0.46 3.66 -3.87
C PRO A 247 0.98 3.13 -3.80
N GLY A 248 1.10 1.85 -3.44
CA GLY A 248 2.32 1.06 -3.43
C GLY A 248 2.17 -0.14 -4.37
N CYS A 249 2.02 0.14 -5.66
CA CYS A 249 1.56 -0.82 -6.64
C CYS A 249 2.51 -2.02 -6.84
N THR A 250 1.91 -3.09 -7.35
CA THR A 250 2.60 -4.23 -7.97
C THR A 250 1.62 -4.91 -8.93
N TYR A 251 2.12 -5.60 -9.95
CA TYR A 251 1.31 -6.52 -10.74
C TYR A 251 1.23 -7.85 -9.98
N ALA A 252 0.04 -8.18 -9.49
CA ALA A 252 -0.21 -9.28 -8.55
C ALA A 252 -1.43 -10.12 -8.95
N HIS A 253 -1.66 -11.20 -8.19
CA HIS A 253 -2.99 -11.79 -8.13
C HIS A 253 -3.96 -10.78 -7.49
N ASN A 254 -5.08 -10.51 -8.14
CA ASN A 254 -6.05 -9.48 -7.73
C ASN A 254 -6.57 -9.65 -6.29
N GLU A 255 -6.63 -10.89 -5.79
CA GLU A 255 -7.12 -11.18 -4.44
C GLU A 255 -6.16 -10.68 -3.34
N MET A 256 -4.89 -10.42 -3.67
CA MET A 256 -3.92 -9.90 -2.69
C MET A 256 -4.29 -8.48 -2.19
N GLU A 257 -4.95 -7.67 -3.00
CA GLU A 257 -5.38 -6.31 -2.64
C GLU A 257 -6.11 -6.27 -1.28
N PHE A 258 -6.89 -7.31 -1.00
CA PHE A 258 -7.80 -7.34 0.14
C PHE A 258 -7.18 -7.99 1.39
N GLY A 259 -5.91 -8.39 1.35
CA GLY A 259 -5.23 -8.97 2.52
C GLY A 259 -5.34 -8.06 3.76
N THR A 260 -5.15 -6.76 3.58
CA THR A 260 -5.25 -5.79 4.69
C THR A 260 -6.67 -5.62 5.23
N TRP A 261 -7.72 -6.04 4.51
CA TRP A 261 -9.10 -5.93 4.98
C TRP A 261 -9.45 -6.98 6.04
N ARG A 262 -8.62 -8.03 6.20
CA ARG A 262 -8.75 -8.99 7.30
C ARG A 262 -8.02 -8.56 8.58
N CYS A 263 -7.22 -7.50 8.50
CA CYS A 263 -6.41 -7.08 9.63
C CYS A 263 -7.28 -6.43 10.73
N SER A 264 -6.81 -6.51 11.98
CA SER A 264 -7.53 -5.99 13.16
C SER A 264 -7.86 -4.50 13.11
N TRP A 265 -7.17 -3.73 12.25
CA TRP A 265 -7.41 -2.31 12.04
C TRP A 265 -8.35 -1.98 10.87
N ALA A 266 -8.78 -2.99 10.09
CA ALA A 266 -9.83 -2.81 9.09
C ALA A 266 -11.19 -2.94 9.77
N PHE A 267 -11.90 -1.82 9.90
CA PHE A 267 -13.20 -1.76 10.55
C PHE A 267 -14.34 -1.88 9.54
N HIS A 268 -14.44 -0.93 8.62
CA HIS A 268 -15.45 -0.91 7.57
C HIS A 268 -15.20 -1.98 6.50
N PHE A 269 -13.95 -2.14 6.06
CA PHE A 269 -13.59 -3.02 4.94
C PHE A 269 -13.56 -4.50 5.29
N ASN A 270 -13.56 -4.84 6.59
CA ASN A 270 -13.75 -6.22 7.05
C ASN A 270 -15.21 -6.70 6.92
N SER A 271 -16.14 -5.83 6.49
CA SER A 271 -17.50 -6.26 6.15
C SER A 271 -17.53 -7.13 4.90
N LEU A 272 -18.25 -8.25 4.98
CA LEU A 272 -18.51 -9.15 3.85
C LEU A 272 -19.18 -8.45 2.66
N ASP A 273 -19.85 -7.32 2.86
CA ASP A 273 -20.55 -6.60 1.80
C ASP A 273 -19.60 -6.06 0.73
N TYR A 274 -18.42 -5.57 1.13
CA TYR A 274 -17.39 -5.14 0.18
C TYR A 274 -16.91 -6.32 -0.66
N MET A 275 -16.55 -7.43 0.00
CA MET A 275 -16.02 -8.58 -0.71
C MET A 275 -17.06 -9.21 -1.65
N LYS A 276 -18.31 -9.34 -1.21
CA LYS A 276 -19.43 -9.82 -2.05
C LYS A 276 -19.67 -8.90 -3.25
N SER A 277 -19.58 -7.58 -3.05
CA SER A 277 -19.74 -6.60 -4.12
C SER A 277 -18.63 -6.74 -5.16
N TYR A 278 -17.36 -6.88 -4.73
CA TYR A 278 -16.25 -7.17 -5.64
C TYR A 278 -16.45 -8.48 -6.41
N GLN A 279 -16.89 -9.55 -5.72
CA GLN A 279 -17.14 -10.86 -6.31
C GLN A 279 -18.32 -10.90 -7.32
N HIS A 280 -19.17 -9.87 -7.31
CA HIS A 280 -20.16 -9.67 -8.36
C HIS A 280 -19.48 -9.34 -9.71
N HIS A 281 -18.35 -8.65 -9.66
CA HIS A 281 -17.57 -8.27 -10.84
C HIS A 281 -16.52 -9.33 -11.21
N ILE A 282 -15.67 -9.73 -10.26
CA ILE A 282 -14.58 -10.69 -10.53
C ILE A 282 -14.80 -11.91 -9.65
N LYS A 283 -15.04 -13.07 -10.28
CA LYS A 283 -15.25 -14.32 -9.53
C LYS A 283 -13.95 -14.74 -8.82
N PRO A 284 -14.04 -15.39 -7.65
CA PRO A 284 -12.89 -16.00 -7.01
C PRO A 284 -12.10 -16.88 -7.98
N SER A 285 -10.78 -16.80 -7.91
CA SER A 285 -9.91 -17.69 -8.68
C SER A 285 -10.10 -19.14 -8.24
N GLU A 286 -10.07 -20.07 -9.18
CA GLU A 286 -10.21 -21.50 -8.86
C GLU A 286 -8.94 -22.04 -8.16
N PRO A 287 -9.07 -22.89 -7.12
CA PRO A 287 -10.32 -23.36 -6.50
C PRO A 287 -11.05 -22.26 -5.71
N ALA A 288 -12.32 -22.01 -6.02
CA ALA A 288 -13.09 -20.90 -5.45
C ALA A 288 -13.35 -21.07 -3.93
N ASP A 289 -13.39 -22.29 -3.43
CA ASP A 289 -13.56 -22.64 -2.01
C ASP A 289 -12.30 -22.34 -1.16
N GLU A 290 -11.15 -22.14 -1.81
CA GLU A 290 -9.89 -21.74 -1.16
C GLU A 290 -9.72 -20.19 -1.09
N PHE A 291 -10.71 -19.42 -1.54
CA PHE A 291 -10.64 -17.94 -1.57
C PHE A 291 -10.35 -17.32 -0.21
N ASP A 292 -11.08 -17.70 0.84
CA ASP A 292 -10.91 -17.11 2.18
C ASP A 292 -9.52 -17.40 2.74
N ASP A 293 -9.01 -18.62 2.49
CA ASP A 293 -7.69 -19.03 2.94
C ASP A 293 -6.57 -18.29 2.21
N ARG A 294 -6.75 -18.00 0.92
CA ARG A 294 -5.82 -17.13 0.19
C ARG A 294 -5.82 -15.72 0.75
N ASN A 295 -6.98 -15.16 1.07
CA ASN A 295 -7.05 -13.84 1.71
C ASN A 295 -6.41 -13.84 3.10
N ARG A 296 -6.57 -14.92 3.89
CA ARG A 296 -5.87 -15.12 5.17
C ARG A 296 -4.35 -15.22 4.98
N LEU A 297 -3.88 -15.89 3.94
CA LEU A 297 -2.46 -15.91 3.60
C LEU A 297 -1.97 -14.49 3.22
N TYR A 298 -2.75 -13.76 2.43
CA TYR A 298 -2.41 -12.40 2.04
C TYR A 298 -2.44 -11.41 3.21
N SER A 299 -3.22 -11.63 4.27
CA SER A 299 -3.27 -10.77 5.46
C SER A 299 -2.05 -10.90 6.37
N ILE A 300 -1.30 -12.00 6.28
CA ILE A 300 -0.03 -12.14 7.00
C ILE A 300 0.95 -11.04 6.58
N TYR A 301 1.02 -10.72 5.29
CA TYR A 301 1.93 -9.69 4.78
C TYR A 301 1.75 -8.32 5.49
N PRO A 302 0.55 -7.68 5.48
CA PRO A 302 0.36 -6.40 6.17
C PRO A 302 0.50 -6.50 7.69
N TYR A 303 0.13 -7.62 8.33
CA TYR A 303 0.42 -7.81 9.77
C TYR A 303 1.91 -7.77 10.09
N LEU A 304 2.75 -8.43 9.27
CA LEU A 304 4.19 -8.43 9.47
C LEU A 304 4.80 -7.05 9.16
N ILE A 305 4.30 -6.34 8.15
CA ILE A 305 4.72 -4.96 7.87
C ILE A 305 4.38 -4.04 9.04
N GLU A 306 3.18 -4.16 9.62
CA GLU A 306 2.79 -3.38 10.80
C GLU A 306 3.67 -3.70 12.01
N SER A 307 3.91 -4.99 12.27
CA SER A 307 4.79 -5.46 13.36
C SER A 307 6.23 -5.00 13.20
N ALA A 308 6.75 -5.00 11.97
CA ALA A 308 8.09 -4.52 11.67
C ALA A 308 8.23 -3.00 11.92
N GLY A 309 7.15 -2.23 11.83
CA GLY A 309 7.12 -0.80 12.18
C GLY A 309 6.90 -0.52 13.67
N HIS A 310 6.42 -1.50 14.43
CA HIS A 310 6.00 -1.32 15.83
C HIS A 310 6.41 -2.53 16.69
N ALA A 311 7.62 -2.48 17.26
CA ALA A 311 8.15 -3.53 18.11
C ALA A 311 7.16 -3.92 19.24
N GLY A 312 6.88 -5.22 19.37
CA GLY A 312 5.95 -5.76 20.37
C GLY A 312 4.46 -5.59 20.03
N SER A 313 4.13 -5.21 18.79
CA SER A 313 2.74 -5.17 18.31
C SER A 313 2.07 -6.55 18.40
N ALA A 314 0.77 -6.55 18.71
CA ALA A 314 -0.06 -7.76 18.69
C ALA A 314 -0.19 -8.36 17.27
N SER A 315 0.09 -7.58 16.22
CA SER A 315 0.01 -8.04 14.82
C SER A 315 0.90 -9.25 14.55
N ARG A 316 2.08 -9.34 15.17
CA ARG A 316 2.96 -10.51 15.00
C ARG A 316 2.31 -11.80 15.49
N GLN A 317 1.63 -11.71 16.63
CA GLN A 317 0.93 -12.83 17.26
C GLN A 317 -0.34 -13.22 16.47
N LEU A 318 -1.03 -12.24 15.89
CA LEU A 318 -2.17 -12.47 14.99
C LEU A 318 -1.73 -13.13 13.68
N ALA A 319 -0.65 -12.62 13.06
CA ALA A 319 -0.04 -13.24 11.89
C ALA A 319 0.32 -14.69 12.18
N TYR A 320 1.04 -14.96 13.28
CA TYR A 320 1.40 -16.32 13.69
C TYR A 320 0.18 -17.24 13.78
N ASN A 321 -0.92 -16.79 14.40
CA ASN A 321 -2.14 -17.59 14.49
C ASN A 321 -2.76 -17.91 13.12
N ASP A 322 -2.73 -16.97 12.18
CA ASP A 322 -3.14 -17.21 10.79
C ASP A 322 -2.19 -18.19 10.08
N MET A 323 -0.88 -18.16 10.37
CA MET A 323 0.06 -19.17 9.88
C MET A 323 -0.32 -20.57 10.39
N LEU A 324 -0.63 -20.70 11.68
CA LEU A 324 -1.00 -21.98 12.29
C LEU A 324 -2.26 -22.57 11.65
N PHE A 325 -3.29 -21.75 11.40
CA PHE A 325 -4.50 -22.19 10.70
C PHE A 325 -4.17 -22.81 9.34
N LEU A 326 -3.37 -22.10 8.53
CA LEU A 326 -3.02 -22.54 7.19
C LEU A 326 -2.12 -23.78 7.22
N CYS A 327 -1.15 -23.82 8.14
CA CYS A 327 -0.29 -24.98 8.33
C CYS A 327 -1.12 -26.21 8.74
N GLU A 328 -2.03 -26.10 9.71
CA GLU A 328 -2.89 -27.22 10.10
C GLU A 328 -3.72 -27.77 8.94
N LYS A 329 -4.28 -26.89 8.10
CA LYS A 329 -5.15 -27.29 7.00
C LYS A 329 -4.39 -27.86 5.80
N TYR A 330 -3.25 -27.28 5.43
CA TYR A 330 -2.59 -27.57 4.16
C TYR A 330 -1.27 -28.33 4.30
N ALA A 331 -0.57 -28.20 5.42
CA ALA A 331 0.75 -28.78 5.61
C ALA A 331 1.05 -28.97 7.11
N PRO A 332 0.35 -29.88 7.80
CA PRO A 332 0.44 -30.00 9.25
C PRO A 332 1.84 -30.43 9.67
N LEU A 333 2.39 -29.75 10.68
CA LEU A 333 3.69 -30.04 11.27
C LEU A 333 3.52 -30.19 12.79
N ALA A 334 3.84 -31.37 13.32
CA ALA A 334 3.56 -31.74 14.72
C ALA A 334 4.27 -30.86 15.77
N SER A 335 5.35 -30.17 15.38
CA SER A 335 6.11 -29.27 16.25
C SER A 335 5.52 -27.87 16.36
N LEU A 336 4.55 -27.50 15.51
CA LEU A 336 3.88 -26.20 15.60
C LEU A 336 2.77 -26.22 16.63
N ASP A 337 2.51 -25.06 17.23
CA ASP A 337 1.34 -24.83 18.07
C ASP A 337 0.03 -25.06 17.31
N LYS A 338 -1.08 -25.06 18.05
CA LYS A 338 -2.41 -25.18 17.47
C LYS A 338 -3.05 -23.82 17.20
N TYR A 339 -3.76 -23.72 16.09
CA TYR A 339 -4.59 -22.58 15.77
C TYR A 339 -5.58 -22.30 16.91
N ASN A 340 -5.66 -21.04 17.31
CA ASN A 340 -6.58 -20.57 18.34
C ASN A 340 -7.68 -19.69 17.72
N PRO A 341 -8.93 -20.19 17.61
CA PRO A 341 -10.03 -19.40 17.04
C PRO A 341 -10.40 -18.17 17.89
N LYS A 342 -10.01 -18.11 19.18
CA LYS A 342 -10.24 -16.94 20.02
C LYS A 342 -9.33 -15.75 19.69
N MET A 343 -8.30 -15.98 18.88
CA MET A 343 -7.40 -14.93 18.38
C MET A 343 -7.68 -14.57 16.92
N ASP A 344 -8.61 -15.26 16.26
CA ASP A 344 -8.95 -14.99 14.89
C ASP A 344 -9.92 -13.81 14.81
N ILE A 345 -9.48 -12.71 14.22
CA ILE A 345 -10.26 -11.48 14.08
C ILE A 345 -11.51 -11.71 13.23
N SER A 346 -11.43 -12.55 12.19
CA SER A 346 -12.58 -12.87 11.34
C SER A 346 -13.66 -13.68 12.08
N VAL A 347 -13.27 -14.40 13.14
CA VAL A 347 -14.19 -15.18 14.00
C VAL A 347 -14.73 -14.34 15.16
N THR A 348 -13.87 -13.53 15.78
CA THR A 348 -14.20 -12.78 16.99
C THR A 348 -14.82 -11.41 16.73
N GLY A 349 -14.58 -10.82 15.56
CA GLY A 349 -14.93 -9.43 15.25
C GLY A 349 -14.14 -8.40 16.07
N ALA A 350 -13.02 -8.80 16.70
CA ALA A 350 -12.22 -7.90 17.50
C ALA A 350 -11.56 -6.80 16.64
N HIS A 351 -11.61 -5.55 17.10
CA HIS A 351 -11.04 -4.41 16.39
C HIS A 351 -10.00 -3.70 17.26
N VAL A 352 -8.85 -3.38 16.68
CA VAL A 352 -7.78 -2.60 17.31
C VAL A 352 -7.60 -1.31 16.51
N PRO A 353 -7.98 -0.14 17.07
CA PRO A 353 -7.81 1.13 16.38
C PRO A 353 -6.34 1.38 16.01
N PHE A 354 -6.08 1.66 14.74
CA PHE A 354 -4.75 2.07 14.30
C PHE A 354 -4.46 3.51 14.75
N VAL A 355 -3.44 3.73 15.57
CA VAL A 355 -3.06 5.08 16.02
C VAL A 355 -1.81 5.52 15.26
N VAL A 356 -1.99 6.43 14.29
CA VAL A 356 -0.84 7.10 13.65
C VAL A 356 -0.33 8.15 14.61
N LYS A 357 0.82 7.90 15.26
CA LYS A 357 1.59 8.95 15.92
C LYS A 357 2.58 9.54 14.93
N GLN A 358 2.59 10.86 14.81
CA GLN A 358 3.63 11.55 14.05
C GLN A 358 4.95 11.37 14.81
N LEU A 359 6.01 10.92 14.14
CA LEU A 359 7.34 10.99 14.71
C LEU A 359 7.70 12.47 14.88
N GLU A 360 8.09 12.85 16.11
CA GLU A 360 8.47 14.23 16.47
C GLU A 360 9.69 14.73 15.68
#